data_AF-A0A1B9N7W4-F1
#
_entry.id   AF-A0A1B9N7W4-F1
#
_cell.length_a   1.000
_cell.length_b   1.000
_cell.length_c   1.000
_cell.angle_alpha   90.00
_cell.angle_beta   90.00
_cell.angle_gamma   90.00
#
_symmetry.space_group_name_H-M   'P 1'
#
loop_
_entity.id
_entity.type
_entity.pdbx_description
1 polymer ?
#
loop_
_entity_poly.entity_id
_entity_poly.type
_entity_poly.pdbx_seq_one_letter_code
_entity_poly.pdbx_strand_id
1 'polypeptide(L)'
;MSEPALPARADALARRATMIVRIVGGIVGAFVIMNGVGRLTVGDYGALGIGGGGENPWEQANPAEAVPEDGVLSGPAGGSVLGIPAAEVPEGRLLEIGSVGGERTPYVDVDMTAPYAVGSGDVEYTDLLSLGWLDGDRPTVFFPGEGDVEIWFDADEAWTTTFGPAEYTPAVGGANTGQGDEILLYEGEGLSARAQHEGEGSFYVLLYQEEDDYDYPIIDHGIVDEGLTWSAGSAVAIVVESDGDPWTITIHEPEPAPTPSSTGSPTPSPTDTSAPAESEE
;
A
#
# COMPACT_ATOMS: atom_id res chain seq x y z
N MET A 1 -0.18 36.86 43.12
CA MET A 1 -0.65 36.22 41.88
C MET A 1 -0.04 34.84 41.88
N SER A 2 -0.83 33.82 42.16
CA SER A 2 -0.35 32.43 42.23
C SER A 2 -0.67 31.75 40.91
N GLU A 3 0.37 31.28 40.22
CA GLU A 3 0.25 30.37 39.09
C GLU A 3 -0.52 29.10 39.51
N PRO A 4 -1.57 28.69 38.78
CA PRO A 4 -2.16 27.38 39.01
C PRO A 4 -1.15 26.31 38.54
N ALA A 5 -0.75 25.45 39.47
CA ALA A 5 0.23 24.40 39.28
C ALA A 5 -0.09 23.53 38.04
N LEU A 6 0.88 23.46 37.13
CA LEU A 6 0.94 22.62 35.92
C LEU A 6 0.35 21.19 36.04
N PRO A 7 0.52 20.42 37.13
CA PRO A 7 -0.05 19.06 37.21
C PRO A 7 -1.59 18.99 37.17
N ALA A 8 -2.29 20.01 37.68
CA ALA A 8 -3.76 19.98 37.74
C ALA A 8 -4.42 20.14 36.36
N ARG A 9 -3.73 20.77 35.41
CA ARG A 9 -4.21 20.92 34.02
C ARG A 9 -3.97 19.65 33.19
N ALA A 10 -2.85 18.97 33.40
CA ALA A 10 -2.54 17.69 32.75
C ALA A 10 -3.54 16.60 33.14
N ASP A 11 -3.85 16.47 34.44
CA ASP A 11 -4.84 15.48 34.91
C ASP A 11 -6.27 15.77 34.43
N ALA A 12 -6.61 17.05 34.23
CA ALA A 12 -7.92 17.45 33.70
C ALA A 12 -8.04 17.17 32.20
N LEU A 13 -6.95 17.33 31.44
CA LEU A 13 -6.87 16.99 30.01
C LEU A 13 -6.88 15.47 29.80
N ALA A 14 -6.12 14.71 30.58
CA ALA A 14 -6.12 13.24 30.52
C ALA A 14 -7.52 12.67 30.81
N ARG A 15 -8.20 13.15 31.86
CA ARG A 15 -9.57 12.73 32.18
C ARG A 15 -10.59 13.11 31.11
N ARG A 16 -10.40 14.25 30.42
CA ARG A 16 -11.25 14.65 29.29
C ARG A 16 -10.99 13.79 28.05
N ALA A 17 -9.73 13.48 27.74
CA ALA A 17 -9.37 12.61 26.63
C ALA A 17 -9.93 11.19 26.81
N THR A 18 -9.76 10.59 28.00
CA THR A 18 -10.35 9.27 28.31
C THR A 18 -11.88 9.28 28.26
N MET A 19 -12.52 10.38 28.66
CA MET A 19 -13.98 10.51 28.59
C MET A 19 -14.46 10.63 27.13
N ILE A 20 -13.74 11.36 26.28
CA ILE A 20 -14.03 11.48 24.85
C ILE A 20 -13.87 10.13 24.16
N VAL A 21 -12.75 9.42 24.39
CA VAL A 21 -12.51 8.07 23.82
C VAL A 21 -13.62 7.09 24.21
N ARG A 22 -14.08 7.10 25.47
CA ARG A 22 -15.19 6.23 25.92
C ARG A 22 -16.54 6.59 25.33
N ILE A 23 -16.80 7.89 25.10
CA ILE A 23 -18.05 8.34 24.47
C ILE A 23 -18.04 7.97 22.99
N VAL A 24 -16.92 8.21 22.29
CA VAL A 24 -16.75 7.84 20.88
C VAL A 24 -16.86 6.32 20.72
N GLY A 25 -16.08 5.52 21.48
CA GLY A 25 -16.16 4.07 21.44
C GLY A 25 -17.54 3.51 21.82
N GLY A 26 -18.26 4.18 22.72
CA GLY A 26 -19.64 3.81 23.07
C GLY A 26 -20.65 4.12 21.97
N ILE A 27 -20.46 5.21 21.22
CA ILE A 27 -21.30 5.57 20.07
C ILE A 27 -21.04 4.61 18.91
N VAL A 28 -19.77 4.34 18.59
CA VAL A 28 -19.39 3.36 17.56
C VAL A 28 -19.96 1.97 17.91
N GLY A 29 -19.76 1.50 19.13
CA GLY A 29 -20.31 0.22 19.58
C GLY A 29 -21.84 0.15 19.52
N ALA A 30 -22.53 1.25 19.83
CA ALA A 30 -23.99 1.31 19.69
C ALA A 30 -24.45 1.32 18.23
N PHE A 31 -23.68 1.95 17.34
CA PHE A 31 -23.97 1.98 15.91
C PHE A 31 -23.74 0.61 15.24
N VAL A 32 -22.69 -0.11 15.62
CA VAL A 32 -22.43 -1.51 15.23
C VAL A 32 -23.60 -2.41 15.66
N ILE A 33 -24.05 -2.28 16.91
CA ILE A 33 -25.19 -3.06 17.41
C ILE A 33 -26.45 -2.70 16.62
N MET A 34 -26.75 -1.42 16.41
CA MET A 34 -27.99 -1.00 15.73
C MET A 34 -28.05 -1.37 14.25
N ASN A 35 -26.93 -1.34 13.53
CA ASN A 35 -26.88 -1.81 12.14
C ASN A 35 -26.89 -3.34 12.03
N GLY A 36 -26.45 -4.06 13.07
CA GLY A 36 -26.49 -5.53 13.13
C GLY A 36 -27.88 -6.14 13.40
N VAL A 37 -28.81 -5.42 14.04
CA VAL A 37 -30.12 -6.00 14.47
C VAL A 37 -31.02 -6.44 13.30
N GLY A 38 -30.71 -6.04 12.06
CA GLY A 38 -31.46 -6.45 10.87
C GLY A 38 -31.00 -7.75 10.18
N ARG A 39 -29.85 -8.33 10.56
CA ARG A 39 -29.16 -9.37 9.77
C ARG A 39 -28.82 -10.65 10.54
N LEU A 40 -29.70 -11.07 11.44
CA LEU A 40 -29.60 -12.38 12.09
C LEU A 40 -29.89 -13.48 11.05
N THR A 41 -28.88 -14.30 10.76
CA THR A 41 -29.03 -15.50 9.94
C THR A 41 -28.78 -16.73 10.80
N VAL A 42 -29.32 -17.85 10.34
CA VAL A 42 -29.05 -19.16 10.94
C VAL A 42 -28.18 -19.89 9.94
N GLY A 43 -26.92 -20.12 10.29
CA GLY A 43 -26.00 -20.88 9.46
C GLY A 43 -26.41 -22.36 9.36
N ASP A 44 -25.79 -23.10 8.43
CA ASP A 44 -26.14 -24.49 8.10
C ASP A 44 -26.02 -25.48 9.28
N TYR A 45 -25.36 -25.09 10.37
CA TYR A 45 -25.24 -25.87 11.61
C TYR A 45 -26.11 -25.37 12.77
N GLY A 46 -27.05 -24.46 12.51
CA GLY A 46 -27.95 -23.92 13.54
C GLY A 46 -27.30 -22.89 14.47
N ALA A 47 -26.12 -22.36 14.12
CA ALA A 47 -25.50 -21.24 14.82
C ALA A 47 -26.19 -19.93 14.41
N LEU A 48 -26.47 -19.08 15.40
CA LEU A 48 -26.93 -17.71 15.18
C LEU A 48 -25.72 -16.86 14.75
N GLY A 49 -25.71 -16.43 13.50
CA GLY A 49 -24.70 -15.53 12.94
C GLY A 49 -25.29 -14.15 12.64
N ILE A 50 -24.44 -13.14 12.59
CA ILE A 50 -24.75 -11.83 11.99
C ILE A 50 -23.97 -11.82 10.67
N GLY A 51 -24.59 -12.24 9.56
CA GLY A 51 -23.92 -12.36 8.25
C GLY A 51 -24.73 -13.17 7.22
N GLY A 52 -24.84 -12.70 5.98
CA GLY A 52 -25.58 -13.38 4.90
C GLY A 52 -24.97 -14.75 4.57
N GLY A 53 -25.77 -15.71 4.07
CA GLY A 53 -25.38 -17.12 3.90
C GLY A 53 -24.34 -17.46 2.80
N GLY A 54 -23.35 -16.59 2.57
CA GLY A 54 -22.09 -16.94 1.90
C GLY A 54 -20.98 -17.03 2.96
N GLU A 55 -19.98 -17.87 2.75
CA GLU A 55 -18.82 -17.92 3.67
C GLU A 55 -18.01 -16.61 3.56
N ASN A 56 -18.05 -15.97 2.38
CA ASN A 56 -17.28 -14.77 2.06
C ASN A 56 -18.19 -13.56 1.74
N PRO A 57 -17.73 -12.31 1.91
CA PRO A 57 -18.54 -11.12 1.68
C PRO A 57 -18.98 -10.93 0.22
N TRP A 58 -18.15 -11.28 -0.77
CA TRP A 58 -18.48 -11.19 -2.20
C TRP A 58 -19.54 -12.19 -2.67
N GLU A 59 -19.77 -13.27 -1.91
CA GLU A 59 -20.83 -14.26 -2.21
C GLU A 59 -22.21 -13.81 -1.69
N GLN A 60 -22.26 -12.76 -0.87
CA GLN A 60 -23.50 -12.28 -0.29
C GLN A 60 -24.26 -11.42 -1.29
N ALA A 61 -25.55 -11.70 -1.47
CA ALA A 61 -26.40 -10.89 -2.36
C ALA A 61 -26.51 -9.40 -1.95
N ASN A 62 -26.22 -9.08 -0.68
CA ASN A 62 -26.16 -7.72 -0.15
C ASN A 62 -25.09 -7.67 0.95
N PRO A 63 -23.80 -7.52 0.60
CA PRO A 63 -22.72 -7.43 1.60
C PRO A 63 -22.96 -6.27 2.56
N ALA A 64 -22.32 -6.30 3.73
CA ALA A 64 -22.27 -5.12 4.58
C ALA A 64 -21.38 -4.06 3.91
N GLU A 65 -21.75 -2.78 3.99
CA GLU A 65 -20.89 -1.69 3.52
C GLU A 65 -20.00 -1.21 4.67
N ALA A 66 -18.70 -1.12 4.43
CA ALA A 66 -17.77 -0.44 5.30
C ALA A 66 -17.81 1.06 4.98
N VAL A 67 -18.14 1.88 5.97
CA VAL A 67 -18.22 3.34 5.80
C VAL A 67 -17.09 3.98 6.60
N PRO A 68 -16.21 4.77 5.95
CA PRO A 68 -15.16 5.49 6.67
C PRO A 68 -15.76 6.61 7.51
N GLU A 69 -15.53 6.55 8.83
CA GLU A 69 -15.83 7.62 9.77
C GLU A 69 -14.50 8.15 10.34
N ASP A 70 -14.15 9.39 10.01
CA ASP A 70 -12.90 10.04 10.46
C ASP A 70 -11.61 9.23 10.18
N GLY A 71 -11.55 8.53 9.03
CA GLY A 71 -10.40 7.72 8.61
C GLY A 71 -10.37 6.31 9.24
N VAL A 72 -11.42 5.94 9.97
CA VAL A 72 -11.59 4.61 10.56
C VAL A 72 -12.71 3.87 9.83
N LEU A 73 -12.43 2.65 9.40
CA LEU A 73 -13.41 1.71 8.87
C LEU A 73 -13.78 0.71 9.97
N SER A 74 -15.03 0.26 9.95
CA SER A 74 -15.49 -0.83 10.81
C SER A 74 -16.49 -1.70 10.07
N GLY A 75 -16.52 -2.98 10.41
CA GLY A 75 -17.44 -3.94 9.82
C GLY A 75 -17.85 -5.02 10.83
N PRO A 76 -18.98 -5.71 10.57
CA PRO A 76 -19.37 -6.88 11.34
C PRO A 76 -18.48 -8.10 11.00
N ALA A 77 -18.69 -9.19 11.74
CA ALA A 77 -18.25 -10.51 11.32
C ALA A 77 -18.89 -10.90 9.97
N GLY A 78 -18.21 -11.75 9.19
CA GLY A 78 -18.60 -12.13 7.83
C GLY A 78 -18.29 -11.06 6.78
N GLY A 79 -17.50 -10.06 7.15
CA GLY A 79 -16.89 -9.11 6.21
C GLY A 79 -17.73 -7.91 5.79
N SER A 80 -17.15 -7.06 4.95
CA SER A 80 -17.81 -5.88 4.33
C SER A 80 -17.13 -5.50 3.02
N VAL A 81 -17.78 -4.62 2.25
CA VAL A 81 -17.23 -3.98 1.06
C VAL A 81 -17.12 -2.47 1.25
N LEU A 82 -16.02 -1.88 0.84
CA LEU A 82 -15.82 -0.45 0.70
C LEU A 82 -15.77 -0.10 -0.79
N GLY A 83 -16.73 0.69 -1.26
CA GLY A 83 -16.68 1.30 -2.59
C GLY A 83 -16.06 2.68 -2.54
N ILE A 84 -15.06 2.93 -3.38
CA ILE A 84 -14.39 4.22 -3.53
C ILE A 84 -14.63 4.71 -4.96
N PRO A 85 -15.41 5.78 -5.16
CA PRO A 85 -15.61 6.34 -6.49
C PRO A 85 -14.29 6.81 -7.10
N ALA A 86 -14.12 6.68 -8.42
CA ALA A 86 -12.93 7.12 -9.16
C ALA A 86 -12.57 8.61 -8.89
N ALA A 87 -13.58 9.45 -8.65
CA ALA A 87 -13.38 10.87 -8.34
C ALA A 87 -12.80 11.13 -6.93
N GLU A 88 -12.87 10.12 -6.05
CA GLU A 88 -12.34 10.15 -4.68
C GLU A 88 -11.03 9.38 -4.57
N VAL A 89 -10.72 8.51 -5.54
CA VAL A 89 -9.40 7.89 -5.70
C VAL A 89 -8.39 9.00 -5.98
N PRO A 90 -7.38 9.19 -5.11
CA PRO A 90 -6.38 10.20 -5.36
C PRO A 90 -5.46 9.75 -6.51
N GLU A 91 -5.41 10.53 -7.59
CA GLU A 91 -4.58 10.23 -8.78
C GLU A 91 -3.14 9.88 -8.40
N GLY A 92 -2.68 8.68 -8.81
CA GLY A 92 -1.31 8.21 -8.64
C GLY A 92 -0.86 8.08 -7.18
N ARG A 93 -1.77 7.99 -6.20
CA ARG A 93 -1.39 7.85 -4.79
C ARG A 93 -1.55 6.43 -4.28
N LEU A 94 -0.54 6.02 -3.54
CA LEU A 94 -0.58 4.85 -2.68
C LEU A 94 -1.63 5.04 -1.57
N LEU A 95 -2.50 4.05 -1.41
CA LEU A 95 -3.46 3.96 -0.31
C LEU A 95 -2.95 2.96 0.73
N GLU A 96 -3.42 3.12 1.96
CA GLU A 96 -3.03 2.33 3.11
C GLU A 96 -4.27 1.88 3.90
N ILE A 97 -4.25 0.62 4.32
CA ILE A 97 -5.15 0.03 5.30
C ILE A 97 -4.31 -0.44 6.49
N GLY A 98 -4.59 0.06 7.69
CA GLY A 98 -3.74 -0.16 8.86
C GLY A 98 -4.51 -0.46 10.15
N SER A 99 -3.83 -0.79 11.24
CA SER A 99 -4.50 -1.10 12.51
C SER A 99 -4.82 0.14 13.33
N VAL A 100 -5.95 0.11 14.05
CA VAL A 100 -6.33 1.22 14.94
C VAL A 100 -5.49 1.19 16.21
N GLY A 101 -4.63 2.20 16.38
CA GLY A 101 -3.94 2.46 17.64
C GLY A 101 -2.91 1.40 18.06
N GLY A 102 -2.37 0.63 17.11
CA GLY A 102 -1.43 -0.47 17.37
C GLY A 102 -2.03 -1.62 18.17
N GLU A 103 -3.36 -1.68 18.28
CA GLU A 103 -4.05 -2.85 18.80
C GLU A 103 -4.12 -3.90 17.70
N ARG A 104 -3.92 -5.17 18.08
CA ARG A 104 -4.04 -6.28 17.14
C ARG A 104 -5.49 -6.37 16.67
N THR A 105 -5.72 -5.95 15.43
CA THR A 105 -6.96 -6.21 14.71
C THR A 105 -7.17 -7.73 14.65
N PRO A 106 -8.41 -8.24 14.81
CA PRO A 106 -8.69 -9.64 14.48
C PRO A 106 -8.23 -9.94 13.04
N TYR A 107 -8.04 -11.21 12.71
CA TYR A 107 -7.64 -11.60 11.35
C TYR A 107 -8.68 -11.07 10.35
N VAL A 108 -8.26 -10.13 9.50
CA VAL A 108 -9.07 -9.55 8.42
C VAL A 108 -8.31 -9.79 7.12
N ASP A 109 -8.86 -10.58 6.22
CA ASP A 109 -8.38 -10.69 4.85
C ASP A 109 -8.86 -9.48 4.05
N VAL A 110 -7.99 -8.96 3.20
CA VAL A 110 -8.25 -7.75 2.41
C VAL A 110 -7.99 -8.06 0.94
N ASP A 111 -9.03 -7.89 0.16
CA ASP A 111 -9.01 -8.08 -1.28
C ASP A 111 -9.48 -6.83 -2.00
N MET A 112 -9.03 -6.64 -3.23
CA MET A 112 -9.51 -5.60 -4.13
C MET A 112 -10.13 -6.22 -5.37
N THR A 113 -11.28 -5.74 -5.82
CA THR A 113 -11.81 -6.15 -7.12
C THR A 113 -10.87 -5.69 -8.23
N ALA A 114 -10.49 -6.62 -9.10
CA ALA A 114 -9.68 -6.34 -10.27
C ALA A 114 -10.36 -5.27 -11.14
N PRO A 115 -9.61 -4.33 -11.74
CA PRO A 115 -10.19 -3.19 -12.45
C PRO A 115 -11.22 -3.55 -13.53
N TYR A 116 -11.09 -4.73 -14.15
CA TYR A 116 -12.00 -5.20 -15.20
C TYR A 116 -13.36 -5.70 -14.67
N ALA A 117 -13.48 -6.00 -13.38
CA ALA A 117 -14.65 -6.62 -12.76
C ALA A 117 -15.47 -5.66 -11.89
N VAL A 118 -14.96 -4.47 -11.62
CA VAL A 118 -15.63 -3.44 -10.80
C VAL A 118 -17.00 -3.10 -11.39
N GLY A 119 -18.03 -3.09 -10.53
CA GLY A 119 -19.40 -2.73 -10.92
C GLY A 119 -20.11 -3.74 -11.83
N SER A 120 -19.53 -4.93 -12.03
CA SER A 120 -20.17 -6.04 -12.78
C SER A 120 -21.43 -6.57 -12.08
N GLY A 121 -21.50 -6.43 -10.76
CA GLY A 121 -22.61 -6.88 -9.91
C GLY A 121 -22.57 -8.36 -9.52
N ASP A 122 -21.66 -9.13 -10.10
CA ASP A 122 -21.45 -10.56 -9.86
C ASP A 122 -19.94 -10.83 -9.65
N VAL A 123 -19.33 -10.20 -8.63
CA VAL A 123 -17.90 -10.35 -8.32
C VAL A 123 -17.62 -11.77 -7.80
N GLU A 124 -16.75 -12.52 -8.47
CA GLU A 124 -16.29 -13.83 -8.02
C GLU A 124 -14.90 -13.74 -7.38
N TYR A 125 -14.50 -14.75 -6.61
CA TYR A 125 -13.15 -14.81 -6.01
C TYR A 125 -12.02 -14.67 -7.05
N THR A 126 -12.22 -15.17 -8.28
CA THR A 126 -11.23 -15.04 -9.36
C THR A 126 -11.07 -13.62 -9.89
N ASP A 127 -11.98 -12.73 -9.51
CA ASP A 127 -11.95 -11.31 -9.85
C ASP A 127 -11.38 -10.46 -8.71
N LEU A 128 -10.86 -11.09 -7.67
CA LEU A 128 -10.23 -10.44 -6.52
C LEU A 128 -8.70 -10.55 -6.60
N LEU A 129 -8.05 -9.44 -6.26
CA LEU A 129 -6.61 -9.31 -6.06
C LEU A 129 -6.36 -9.27 -4.56
N SER A 130 -5.57 -10.21 -4.05
CA SER A 130 -5.30 -10.29 -2.61
C SER A 130 -4.32 -9.19 -2.22
N LEU A 131 -4.77 -8.26 -1.37
CA LEU A 131 -3.91 -7.25 -0.78
C LEU A 131 -3.19 -7.78 0.47
N GLY A 132 -3.61 -8.95 0.96
CA GLY A 132 -3.07 -9.63 2.13
C GLY A 132 -3.98 -9.46 3.35
N TRP A 133 -3.47 -9.81 4.53
CA TRP A 133 -4.23 -9.79 5.78
C TRP A 133 -3.73 -8.71 6.73
N LEU A 134 -4.66 -8.11 7.47
CA LEU A 134 -4.33 -7.22 8.58
C LEU A 134 -3.95 -8.07 9.79
N ASP A 135 -2.67 -8.07 10.16
CA ASP A 135 -2.20 -8.67 11.42
C ASP A 135 -1.27 -7.70 12.17
N GLY A 136 -1.78 -7.13 13.25
CA GLY A 136 -1.00 -6.26 14.13
C GLY A 136 -0.61 -4.94 13.46
N ASP A 137 0.65 -4.54 13.59
CA ASP A 137 1.12 -3.19 13.24
C ASP A 137 1.45 -3.02 11.75
N ARG A 138 1.22 -4.04 10.92
CA ARG A 138 1.57 -4.02 9.49
C ARG A 138 0.49 -3.34 8.67
N PRO A 139 0.75 -2.17 8.07
CA PRO A 139 -0.16 -1.61 7.09
C PRO A 139 -0.10 -2.41 5.78
N THR A 140 -1.25 -2.64 5.18
CA THR A 140 -1.37 -3.08 3.79
C THR A 140 -1.44 -1.85 2.91
N VAL A 141 -0.53 -1.76 1.93
CA VAL A 141 -0.53 -0.66 0.95
C VAL A 141 -0.86 -1.17 -0.44
N PHE A 142 -1.49 -0.35 -1.27
CA PHE A 142 -1.84 -0.71 -2.64
C PHE A 142 -2.03 0.52 -3.52
N PHE A 143 -1.89 0.33 -4.83
CA PHE A 143 -2.18 1.35 -5.82
C PHE A 143 -3.62 1.17 -6.31
N PRO A 144 -4.51 2.15 -6.08
CA PRO A 144 -5.82 2.12 -6.70
C PRO A 144 -5.67 2.42 -8.19
N GLY A 145 -6.25 1.58 -9.06
CA GLY A 145 -6.28 1.84 -10.50
C GLY A 145 -7.09 3.09 -10.88
N GLU A 146 -7.10 3.46 -12.17
CA GLU A 146 -7.76 4.68 -12.68
C GLU A 146 -9.31 4.71 -12.62
N GLY A 147 -9.94 3.78 -11.89
CA GLY A 147 -11.39 3.56 -11.87
C GLY A 147 -12.02 3.66 -10.49
N ASP A 148 -13.30 3.29 -10.42
CA ASP A 148 -13.92 2.98 -9.14
C ASP A 148 -13.16 1.79 -8.52
N VAL A 149 -13.02 1.78 -7.20
CA VAL A 149 -12.32 0.71 -6.46
C VAL A 149 -13.30 0.07 -5.50
N GLU A 150 -13.31 -1.26 -5.45
CA GLU A 150 -14.08 -2.04 -4.48
C GLU A 150 -13.09 -2.86 -3.64
N ILE A 151 -13.07 -2.60 -2.33
CA ILE A 151 -12.22 -3.31 -1.36
C ILE A 151 -13.11 -4.20 -0.51
N TRP A 152 -12.76 -5.47 -0.42
CA TRP A 152 -13.47 -6.49 0.34
C TRP A 152 -12.67 -6.83 1.58
N PHE A 153 -13.35 -6.84 2.71
CA PHE A 153 -12.80 -7.23 4.00
C PHE A 153 -13.49 -8.51 4.40
N ASP A 154 -12.76 -9.61 4.57
CA ASP A 154 -13.30 -10.85 5.14
C ASP A 154 -12.79 -11.05 6.56
N ALA A 155 -13.68 -11.38 7.49
CA ALA A 155 -13.36 -11.40 8.91
C ALA A 155 -14.29 -12.32 9.71
N ASP A 156 -13.71 -13.16 10.57
CA ASP A 156 -14.45 -14.04 11.49
C ASP A 156 -15.17 -13.26 12.61
N GLU A 157 -14.65 -12.10 12.97
CA GLU A 157 -15.12 -11.26 14.07
C GLU A 157 -15.39 -9.82 13.60
N ALA A 158 -16.09 -9.05 14.42
CA ALA A 158 -16.24 -7.62 14.16
C ALA A 158 -14.87 -6.93 14.22
N TRP A 159 -14.60 -6.04 13.27
CA TRP A 159 -13.27 -5.47 13.05
C TRP A 159 -13.31 -3.95 12.93
N THR A 160 -12.14 -3.35 13.08
CA THR A 160 -11.92 -1.92 12.88
C THR A 160 -10.50 -1.70 12.38
N THR A 161 -10.32 -0.85 11.37
CA THR A 161 -9.04 -0.56 10.70
C THR A 161 -9.00 0.91 10.31
N THR A 162 -7.83 1.45 10.01
CA THR A 162 -7.68 2.77 9.40
C THR A 162 -7.65 2.64 7.88
N PHE A 163 -8.12 3.66 7.19
CA PHE A 163 -8.02 3.75 5.73
C PHE A 163 -7.72 5.18 5.31
N GLY A 164 -6.77 5.33 4.39
CA GLY A 164 -6.44 6.63 3.83
C GLY A 164 -5.22 6.60 2.90
N PRO A 165 -4.73 7.78 2.51
CA PRO A 165 -3.48 7.90 1.77
C PRO A 165 -2.31 7.38 2.61
N ALA A 166 -1.44 6.56 2.01
CA ALA A 166 -0.20 6.14 2.63
C ALA A 166 0.75 7.34 2.79
N GLU A 167 1.48 7.39 3.91
CA GLU A 167 2.62 8.29 4.05
C GLU A 167 3.87 7.61 3.50
N TYR A 168 4.55 8.24 2.54
CA TYR A 168 5.73 7.67 1.89
C TYR A 168 6.81 8.71 1.64
N THR A 169 8.05 8.23 1.54
CA THR A 169 9.21 8.99 1.10
C THR A 169 9.46 8.73 -0.39
N PRO A 170 9.55 9.76 -1.25
CA PRO A 170 9.95 9.56 -2.63
C PRO A 170 11.36 8.96 -2.71
N ALA A 171 11.49 7.81 -3.36
CA ALA A 171 12.76 7.15 -3.63
C ALA A 171 13.37 7.68 -4.92
N VAL A 172 14.71 7.69 -4.99
CA VAL A 172 15.47 8.06 -6.19
C VAL A 172 16.36 6.92 -6.63
N GLY A 173 16.79 6.95 -7.90
CA GLY A 173 17.86 6.08 -8.38
C GLY A 173 19.12 6.20 -7.51
N GLY A 174 19.76 5.07 -7.22
CA GLY A 174 20.89 4.98 -6.29
C GLY A 174 20.45 4.63 -4.86
N ALA A 175 21.23 5.05 -3.87
CA ALA A 175 21.07 4.64 -2.48
C ALA A 175 20.00 5.47 -1.76
N ASN A 176 19.02 4.79 -1.18
CA ASN A 176 18.02 5.30 -0.25
C ASN A 176 18.29 4.66 1.11
N THR A 177 18.37 5.46 2.19
CA THR A 177 18.80 4.98 3.51
C THR A 177 17.81 5.39 4.57
N GLY A 178 17.54 4.51 5.53
CA GLY A 178 16.63 4.79 6.64
C GLY A 178 16.91 3.95 7.88
N GLN A 179 16.02 4.08 8.86
CA GLN A 179 15.99 3.33 10.12
C GLN A 179 14.55 3.09 10.52
N GLY A 180 14.25 1.88 10.97
CA GLY A 180 12.87 1.49 11.30
C GLY A 180 12.00 1.34 10.05
N ASP A 181 10.69 1.34 10.27
CA ASP A 181 9.70 1.13 9.23
C ASP A 181 9.58 2.37 8.32
N GLU A 182 9.54 2.16 7.00
CA GLU A 182 9.38 3.23 6.02
C GLU A 182 8.77 2.71 4.72
N ILE A 183 7.93 3.54 4.08
CA ILE A 183 7.42 3.29 2.74
C ILE A 183 8.17 4.19 1.77
N LEU A 184 8.85 3.60 0.79
CA LEU A 184 9.49 4.32 -0.31
C LEU A 184 8.63 4.21 -1.57
N LEU A 185 8.41 5.31 -2.28
CA LEU A 185 7.75 5.29 -3.59
C LEU A 185 8.75 5.61 -4.70
N TYR A 186 8.97 4.66 -5.61
CA TYR A 186 9.85 4.83 -6.77
C TYR A 186 9.05 4.84 -8.08
N GLU A 187 9.22 5.91 -8.87
CA GLU A 187 8.50 6.13 -10.15
C GLU A 187 9.44 6.16 -11.37
N GLY A 188 10.69 5.69 -11.20
CA GLY A 188 11.70 5.73 -12.27
C GLY A 188 11.76 4.47 -13.14
N GLU A 189 12.74 4.41 -14.03
CA GLU A 189 12.89 3.32 -15.03
C GLU A 189 13.70 2.12 -14.51
N GLY A 190 14.24 2.18 -13.29
CA GLY A 190 14.93 1.06 -12.65
C GLY A 190 13.98 -0.11 -12.40
N LEU A 191 14.47 -1.34 -12.58
CA LEU A 191 13.68 -2.58 -12.42
C LEU A 191 14.26 -3.53 -11.36
N SER A 192 15.24 -3.04 -10.61
CA SER A 192 15.89 -3.83 -9.57
C SER A 192 16.51 -2.94 -8.51
N ALA A 193 16.61 -3.48 -7.31
CA ALA A 193 17.34 -2.87 -6.21
C ALA A 193 18.17 -3.91 -5.47
N ARG A 194 19.05 -3.42 -4.60
CA ARG A 194 19.76 -4.21 -3.61
C ARG A 194 19.41 -3.69 -2.23
N ALA A 195 18.85 -4.55 -1.38
CA ALA A 195 18.49 -4.24 -0.01
C ALA A 195 19.59 -4.71 0.94
N GLN A 196 20.02 -3.82 1.83
CA GLN A 196 21.08 -4.08 2.79
C GLN A 196 20.62 -3.67 4.18
N HIS A 197 20.90 -4.53 5.17
CA HIS A 197 20.61 -4.29 6.57
C HIS A 197 21.86 -4.64 7.39
N GLU A 198 22.32 -3.73 8.25
CA GLU A 198 23.56 -3.91 9.01
C GLU A 198 23.33 -4.44 10.44
N GLY A 199 22.06 -4.69 10.80
CA GLY A 199 21.61 -5.07 12.12
C GLY A 199 21.66 -6.56 12.45
N GLU A 200 21.44 -6.92 13.72
CA GLU A 200 21.10 -8.30 14.12
C GLU A 200 19.59 -8.54 14.16
N GLY A 201 18.83 -7.47 13.93
CA GLY A 201 17.38 -7.42 14.04
C GLY A 201 16.58 -8.00 12.89
N SER A 202 15.26 -7.84 12.98
CA SER A 202 14.32 -8.18 11.90
C SER A 202 14.42 -7.18 10.75
N PHE A 203 14.44 -7.68 9.52
CA PHE A 203 14.37 -6.86 8.31
C PHE A 203 13.47 -7.49 7.27
N TYR A 204 12.39 -6.79 6.94
CA TYR A 204 11.46 -7.19 5.89
C TYR A 204 11.38 -6.13 4.80
N VAL A 205 11.32 -6.56 3.55
CA VAL A 205 11.07 -5.66 2.42
C VAL A 205 9.99 -6.27 1.54
N LEU A 206 8.91 -5.53 1.31
CA LEU A 206 7.78 -5.89 0.48
C LEU A 206 7.68 -4.94 -0.71
N LEU A 207 7.29 -5.46 -1.87
CA LEU A 207 7.07 -4.68 -3.09
C LEU A 207 5.59 -4.71 -3.47
N TYR A 208 5.03 -3.54 -3.74
CA TYR A 208 3.68 -3.37 -4.25
C TYR A 208 3.71 -2.62 -5.58
N GLN A 209 2.93 -3.07 -6.56
CA GLN A 209 2.75 -2.45 -7.88
C GLN A 209 1.26 -2.43 -8.24
N GLU A 210 0.87 -1.60 -9.22
CA GLU A 210 -0.54 -1.36 -9.59
C GLU A 210 -1.26 -2.55 -10.23
N GLU A 211 -0.54 -3.46 -10.89
CA GLU A 211 -1.15 -4.54 -11.69
C GLU A 211 -0.67 -5.94 -11.29
N ASP A 212 0.20 -6.06 -10.30
CA ASP A 212 0.79 -7.33 -9.87
C ASP A 212 0.43 -7.61 -8.40
N ASP A 213 0.18 -8.88 -8.08
CA ASP A 213 0.13 -9.37 -6.68
C ASP A 213 1.43 -8.96 -5.95
N TYR A 214 1.36 -8.81 -4.62
CA TYR A 214 2.56 -8.53 -3.81
C TYR A 214 3.66 -9.54 -4.14
N ASP A 215 4.83 -9.05 -4.59
CA ASP A 215 5.89 -9.93 -5.06
C ASP A 215 7.13 -9.83 -4.17
N TYR A 216 7.71 -11.00 -3.92
CA TYR A 216 9.00 -11.25 -3.25
C TYR A 216 9.27 -10.50 -1.94
N PRO A 217 8.76 -10.99 -0.80
CA PRO A 217 9.19 -10.50 0.50
C PRO A 217 10.62 -10.96 0.80
N ILE A 218 11.53 -10.03 1.11
CA ILE A 218 12.70 -10.37 1.93
C ILE A 218 12.16 -10.57 3.34
N ILE A 219 12.42 -11.74 3.93
CA ILE A 219 12.01 -12.11 5.28
C ILE A 219 13.22 -12.69 5.98
N ASP A 220 14.03 -11.84 6.60
CA ASP A 220 15.27 -12.28 7.21
C ASP A 220 15.54 -11.62 8.58
N HIS A 221 16.44 -12.24 9.33
CA HIS A 221 16.94 -11.74 10.60
C HIS A 221 18.46 -11.64 10.53
N GLY A 222 18.98 -10.48 10.91
CA GLY A 222 20.40 -10.19 10.91
C GLY A 222 20.87 -9.39 9.70
N ILE A 223 22.10 -9.65 9.29
CA ILE A 223 22.74 -8.90 8.19
C ILE A 223 22.16 -9.39 6.87
N VAL A 224 21.50 -8.49 6.14
CA VAL A 224 20.87 -8.78 4.86
C VAL A 224 21.64 -8.09 3.74
N ASP A 225 21.79 -8.78 2.60
CA ASP A 225 22.37 -8.24 1.37
C ASP A 225 21.77 -8.96 0.16
N GLU A 226 20.54 -8.60 -0.19
CA GLU A 226 19.72 -9.31 -1.17
C GLU A 226 19.27 -8.43 -2.33
N GLY A 227 18.97 -9.06 -3.47
CA GLY A 227 18.48 -8.41 -4.68
C GLY A 227 16.95 -8.46 -4.76
N LEU A 228 16.36 -7.37 -5.22
CA LEU A 228 14.94 -7.19 -5.46
C LEU A 228 14.73 -6.88 -6.94
N THR A 229 13.65 -7.37 -7.54
CA THR A 229 13.28 -7.08 -8.93
C THR A 229 11.78 -6.90 -9.03
N TRP A 230 11.33 -6.03 -9.93
CA TRP A 230 9.92 -5.74 -10.15
C TRP A 230 9.61 -5.56 -11.65
N SER A 231 8.33 -5.58 -11.99
CA SER A 231 7.85 -5.45 -13.37
C SER A 231 8.05 -4.02 -13.90
N ALA A 232 8.27 -3.90 -15.21
CA ALA A 232 8.37 -2.61 -15.86
C ALA A 232 7.00 -1.98 -16.09
N GLY A 233 6.89 -0.65 -15.91
CA GLY A 233 5.76 0.13 -16.40
C GLY A 233 4.88 0.80 -15.35
N SER A 234 5.08 0.50 -14.06
CA SER A 234 4.33 1.11 -12.95
C SER A 234 5.26 1.61 -11.84
N ALA A 235 4.75 2.53 -11.02
CA ALA A 235 5.41 2.90 -9.77
C ALA A 235 5.50 1.67 -8.85
N VAL A 236 6.56 1.60 -8.05
CA VAL A 236 6.72 0.55 -7.04
C VAL A 236 6.78 1.19 -5.66
N ALA A 237 5.93 0.70 -4.76
CA ALA A 237 6.04 1.00 -3.34
C ALA A 237 6.89 -0.09 -2.68
N ILE A 238 7.97 0.33 -2.04
CA ILE A 238 8.90 -0.52 -1.31
C ILE A 238 8.64 -0.29 0.17
N VAL A 239 7.97 -1.23 0.82
CA VAL A 239 7.66 -1.17 2.25
C VAL A 239 8.76 -1.88 3.00
N VAL A 240 9.48 -1.12 3.83
CA VAL A 240 10.54 -1.62 4.69
C VAL A 240 10.00 -1.73 6.11
N GLU A 241 10.21 -2.89 6.74
CA GLU A 241 10.02 -3.07 8.17
C GLU A 241 11.37 -3.40 8.82
N SER A 242 11.69 -2.71 9.90
CA SER A 242 12.95 -2.91 10.61
C SER A 242 12.80 -2.58 12.09
N ASP A 243 13.47 -3.32 12.96
CA ASP A 243 13.48 -3.07 14.41
C ASP A 243 14.39 -1.90 14.85
N GLY A 244 14.70 -1.00 13.91
CA GLY A 244 15.39 0.27 14.15
C GLY A 244 16.87 0.27 13.75
N ASP A 245 17.40 -0.89 13.37
CA ASP A 245 18.73 -1.00 12.77
C ASP A 245 18.76 -0.31 11.38
N PRO A 246 19.93 0.22 10.95
CA PRO A 246 20.03 0.96 9.70
C PRO A 246 19.94 0.04 8.49
N TRP A 247 19.26 0.52 7.45
CA TRP A 247 19.12 -0.16 6.18
C TRP A 247 19.43 0.76 4.99
N THR A 248 19.73 0.15 3.85
CA THR A 248 19.95 0.82 2.56
C THR A 248 19.27 0.04 1.43
N ILE A 249 18.46 0.72 0.64
CA ILE A 249 17.90 0.22 -0.62
C ILE A 249 18.58 0.95 -1.79
N THR A 250 19.41 0.23 -2.55
CA THR A 250 20.09 0.78 -3.72
C THR A 250 19.35 0.42 -5.00
N ILE A 251 18.64 1.37 -5.59
CA ILE A 251 17.88 1.20 -6.84
C ILE A 251 18.82 1.33 -8.04
N HIS A 252 18.80 0.35 -8.92
CA HIS A 252 19.63 0.29 -10.12
C HIS A 252 18.88 0.87 -11.32
N GLU A 253 19.25 2.08 -11.72
CA GLU A 253 18.73 2.71 -12.93
C GLU A 253 19.52 2.32 -14.17
N PRO A 254 18.84 2.16 -15.33
CA PRO A 254 19.53 2.02 -16.60
C PRO A 254 20.36 3.29 -16.89
N GLU A 255 21.56 3.11 -17.41
CA GLU A 255 22.39 4.25 -17.81
C GLU A 255 21.68 5.02 -18.93
N PRO A 256 21.54 6.36 -18.83
CA PRO A 256 20.85 7.13 -19.85
C PRO A 256 21.54 6.92 -21.21
N ALA A 257 20.74 6.61 -22.23
CA ALA A 257 21.26 6.36 -23.56
C ALA A 257 22.17 7.54 -23.99
N PRO A 258 23.36 7.27 -24.57
CA PRO A 258 24.27 8.34 -24.96
C PRO A 258 23.54 9.25 -25.94
N THR A 259 23.47 10.55 -25.62
CA THR A 259 22.90 11.55 -26.52
C THR A 259 23.66 11.44 -27.85
N PRO A 260 22.99 11.24 -29.00
CA PRO A 260 23.68 11.15 -30.27
C PRO A 260 24.42 12.47 -30.49
N SER A 261 25.75 12.41 -30.41
CA SER A 261 26.59 13.53 -30.77
C SER A 261 26.29 13.86 -32.22
N SER A 262 25.78 15.06 -32.51
CA SER A 262 25.70 15.57 -33.87
C SER A 262 27.10 15.55 -34.47
N THR A 263 27.42 14.49 -35.22
CA THR A 263 28.62 14.43 -36.04
C THR A 263 28.52 15.58 -37.03
N GLY A 264 29.37 16.59 -36.84
CA GLY A 264 29.50 17.71 -37.75
C GLY A 264 29.63 17.22 -39.19
N SER A 265 28.82 17.81 -40.06
CA SER A 265 28.85 17.59 -41.50
C SER A 265 30.30 17.65 -42.02
N PRO A 266 30.80 16.65 -42.78
CA PRO A 266 32.17 16.70 -43.26
C PRO A 266 32.34 17.88 -44.23
N THR A 267 33.26 18.79 -43.89
CA THR A 267 33.77 19.83 -44.80
C THR A 267 34.41 19.16 -46.02
N PRO A 268 33.99 19.45 -47.27
CA PRO A 268 34.64 18.88 -48.45
C PRO A 268 36.07 19.44 -48.59
N SER A 269 37.05 18.54 -48.68
CA SER A 269 38.45 18.87 -48.96
C SER A 269 38.66 19.18 -50.46
N PRO A 270 39.53 20.14 -50.83
CA PRO A 270 39.74 20.53 -52.21
C PRO A 270 40.55 19.49 -53.01
N THR A 271 40.10 19.19 -54.22
CA THR A 271 40.78 18.29 -55.17
C THR A 271 41.97 19.01 -55.83
N ASP A 272 43.18 18.62 -55.47
CA ASP A 272 44.40 18.93 -56.23
C ASP A 272 44.58 17.89 -57.36
N THR A 273 44.30 18.29 -58.59
CA THR A 273 44.64 17.53 -59.80
C THR A 273 45.90 18.14 -60.41
N SER A 274 47.07 17.58 -60.08
CA SER A 274 48.31 17.82 -60.82
C SER A 274 48.52 16.71 -61.86
N ALA A 275 48.65 17.12 -63.12
CA ALA A 275 48.96 16.29 -64.27
C ALA A 275 50.43 15.83 -64.27
N PRO A 276 50.77 14.68 -64.88
CA PRO A 276 52.13 14.43 -65.34
C PRO A 276 52.29 14.80 -66.82
N ALA A 277 53.38 15.52 -67.11
CA ALA A 277 53.98 15.68 -68.42
C ALA A 277 55.16 14.69 -68.57
N GLU A 278 55.71 14.65 -69.80
CA GLU A 278 56.89 13.90 -70.29
C GLU A 278 56.60 12.50 -70.87
N SER A 279 57.15 12.10 -72.03
CA SER A 279 58.02 12.77 -73.02
C SER A 279 58.19 11.84 -74.24
N GLU A 280 58.57 12.42 -75.37
CA GLU A 280 58.94 11.77 -76.64
C GLU A 280 60.15 10.83 -76.52
N GLU A 281 60.12 9.68 -77.22
CA GLU A 281 61.13 9.24 -78.20
C GLU A 281 60.54 8.16 -79.14
#